data_AF-A0A929SIK2-F1
#
_entry.id   AF-A0A929SIK2-F1
#
_cell.length_a   1.000
_cell.length_b   1.000
_cell.length_c   1.000
_cell.angle_alpha   90.00
_cell.angle_beta   90.00
_cell.angle_gamma   90.00
#
_symmetry.space_group_name_H-M   'P 1'
#
loop_
_entity.id
_entity.type
_entity.pdbx_description
1 polymer ?
#
loop_
_entity_poly.entity_id
_entity_poly.type
_entity_poly.pdbx_seq_one_letter_code
_entity_poly.pdbx_strand_id
1 'polypeptide(L)'
;MVEIKDLTMRFGKQLLFENVNLSLDKGRRYGLIGANGAGKSTLLKILSGQIEAGSGEILIQSGLKIGVLGQDQFAFESFSVKDAVLYGNKRLYDAVREKTQLYEAGEFNDEINERLGELEMICAEEDPAYEYETRIEKILSSLGISDFDKKMSEIETSDKFKV
;
A
#
# COMPACT_ATOMS: atom_id res chain seq x y z
N MET A 1 12.13 -12.14 7.22
CA MET A 1 12.41 -11.67 8.58
C MET A 1 12.63 -10.17 8.49
N VAL A 2 12.16 -9.42 9.49
CA VAL A 2 12.51 -7.99 9.64
C VAL A 2 13.27 -7.86 10.94
N GLU A 3 14.47 -7.28 10.87
CA GLU A 3 15.35 -7.08 12.02
C GLU A 3 15.54 -5.58 12.24
N ILE A 4 15.46 -5.15 13.49
CA ILE A 4 15.67 -3.77 13.94
C ILE A 4 16.82 -3.81 14.92
N LYS A 5 17.87 -3.00 14.69
CA LYS A 5 19.03 -2.91 15.60
C LYS A 5 19.26 -1.48 16.05
N ASP A 6 19.40 -1.32 17.37
CA ASP A 6 19.76 -0.08 18.04
C ASP A 6 18.96 1.16 17.57
N LEU A 7 17.69 0.94 17.22
CA LEU A 7 16.85 1.96 16.61
C LEU A 7 16.45 3.01 17.64
N THR A 8 16.75 4.26 17.32
CA THR A 8 16.47 5.41 18.20
C THR A 8 15.78 6.50 17.41
N MET A 9 14.74 7.09 18.02
CA MET A 9 13.99 8.18 17.41
C MET A 9 13.73 9.33 18.39
N ARG A 10 14.08 10.53 17.96
CA ARG A 10 13.87 11.79 18.68
C ARG A 10 13.11 12.76 17.78
N PHE A 11 12.13 13.48 18.34
CA PHE A 11 11.54 14.65 17.69
C PHE A 11 11.92 15.90 18.45
N GLY A 12 12.77 16.73 17.84
CA GLY A 12 13.40 17.86 18.52
C GLY A 12 14.15 17.39 19.77
N LYS A 13 13.71 17.83 20.94
CA LYS A 13 14.30 17.44 22.23
C LYS A 13 13.66 16.20 22.87
N GLN A 14 12.52 15.74 22.37
CA GLN A 14 11.78 14.63 22.95
C GLN A 14 12.30 13.29 22.42
N LEU A 15 12.71 12.41 23.34
CA LEU A 15 13.01 11.02 23.03
C LEU A 15 11.71 10.22 22.98
N LEU A 16 11.42 9.58 21.84
CA LEU A 16 10.27 8.69 21.71
C LEU A 16 10.62 7.27 22.16
N PHE A 17 11.73 6.75 21.65
CA PHE A 17 12.29 5.44 22.00
C PHE A 17 13.78 5.41 21.66
N GLU A 18 14.53 4.56 22.35
CA GLU A 18 15.98 4.44 22.26
C GLU A 18 16.39 2.96 22.31
N ASN A 19 17.42 2.61 21.55
CA ASN A 19 18.04 1.27 21.52
C ASN A 19 17.04 0.13 21.32
N VAL A 20 16.04 0.34 20.45
CA VAL A 20 15.05 -0.69 20.13
C VAL A 20 15.73 -1.77 19.29
N ASN A 21 15.73 -2.98 19.82
CA ASN A 21 16.23 -4.19 19.18
C ASN A 21 15.08 -5.20 19.07
N LEU A 22 14.71 -5.57 17.85
CA LEU A 22 13.54 -6.41 17.58
C LEU A 22 13.78 -7.33 16.39
N SER A 23 13.23 -8.53 16.47
CA SER A 23 13.18 -9.43 15.33
C SER A 23 11.76 -9.93 15.07
N LEU A 24 11.29 -9.73 13.84
CA LEU A 24 9.96 -10.10 13.38
C LEU A 24 10.07 -11.26 12.40
N ASP A 25 9.62 -12.43 12.84
CA ASP A 25 9.68 -13.66 12.07
C ASP A 25 8.48 -13.83 11.16
N LYS A 26 8.69 -14.57 10.06
CA LYS A 26 7.63 -14.93 9.12
C LYS A 26 6.56 -15.77 9.83
N GLY A 27 5.29 -15.47 9.55
CA GLY A 27 4.14 -16.24 10.07
C GLY A 27 3.74 -15.89 11.51
N ARG A 28 4.37 -14.88 12.13
CA ARG A 28 4.01 -14.40 13.46
C ARG A 28 3.15 -13.15 13.41
N ARG A 29 2.37 -12.93 14.47
CA ARG A 29 1.53 -11.74 14.68
C ARG A 29 2.02 -11.03 15.93
N TYR A 30 2.26 -9.72 15.81
CA TYR A 30 2.81 -8.90 16.89
C TYR A 30 1.86 -7.76 17.19
N GLY A 31 1.61 -7.52 18.48
CA GLY A 31 0.83 -6.37 18.96
C GLY A 31 1.76 -5.33 19.57
N LEU A 32 1.73 -4.09 19.04
CA LEU A 32 2.48 -2.97 19.60
C LEU A 32 1.57 -2.15 20.53
N ILE A 33 1.83 -2.20 21.83
CA ILE A 33 1.06 -1.49 22.86
C ILE A 33 1.93 -0.46 23.59
N GLY A 34 1.27 0.52 24.23
CA GLY A 34 1.93 1.58 24.99
C GLY A 34 1.09 2.86 25.04
N ALA A 35 1.48 3.80 25.90
CA ALA A 35 0.76 5.06 26.07
C ALA A 35 0.69 5.91 24.78
N ASN A 36 -0.25 6.85 24.71
CA ASN A 36 -0.27 7.85 23.64
C ASN A 36 1.00 8.71 23.72
N GLY A 37 1.62 8.99 22.57
CA GLY A 37 2.90 9.69 22.50
C GLY A 37 4.14 8.82 22.70
N ALA A 38 4.02 7.51 23.01
CA ALA A 38 5.16 6.60 23.15
C ALA A 38 5.88 6.24 21.83
N GLY A 39 5.53 6.91 20.72
CA GLY A 39 6.18 6.68 19.42
C GLY A 39 5.68 5.47 18.61
N LYS A 40 4.56 4.83 18.99
CA LYS A 40 4.01 3.65 18.27
C LYS A 40 3.80 3.90 16.78
N SER A 41 3.04 4.94 16.43
CA SER A 41 2.80 5.29 15.03
C SER A 41 4.10 5.70 14.34
N THR A 42 5.03 6.33 15.04
CA THR A 42 6.34 6.68 14.50
C THR A 42 7.15 5.44 14.15
N LEU A 43 7.18 4.42 15.02
CA LEU A 43 7.87 3.16 14.76
C LEU A 43 7.29 2.46 13.52
N LEU A 44 5.97 2.41 13.39
CA LEU A 44 5.32 1.84 12.19
C LEU A 44 5.67 2.63 10.92
N LYS A 45 5.69 3.97 10.99
CA LYS A 45 6.09 4.83 9.87
C LYS A 45 7.54 4.59 9.46
N ILE A 46 8.44 4.43 10.42
CA ILE A 46 9.85 4.10 10.14
C ILE A 46 9.97 2.72 9.50
N LEU A 47 9.28 1.71 10.03
CA LEU A 47 9.28 0.36 9.44
C LEU A 47 8.74 0.34 8.00
N SER A 48 7.80 1.24 7.70
CA SER A 48 7.27 1.41 6.34
C SER A 48 8.13 2.30 5.42
N GLY A 49 9.22 2.88 5.92
CA GLY A 49 10.06 3.81 5.15
C GLY A 49 9.45 5.20 4.94
N GLN A 50 8.33 5.53 5.59
CA GLN A 50 7.69 6.85 5.50
C GLN A 50 8.46 7.94 6.27
N ILE A 51 9.24 7.55 7.27
CA ILE A 51 10.07 8.44 8.09
C ILE A 51 11.42 7.75 8.29
N GLU A 52 12.52 8.49 8.20
CA GLU A 52 13.84 7.97 8.55
C GLU A 52 14.04 7.95 10.07
N ALA A 53 14.74 6.93 10.56
CA ALA A 53 15.14 6.87 11.95
C ALA A 53 16.24 7.88 12.27
N GLY A 54 16.35 8.31 13.53
CA GLY A 54 17.45 9.16 13.97
C GLY A 54 18.79 8.41 13.99
N SER A 55 18.77 7.13 14.38
CA SER A 55 19.91 6.21 14.30
C SER A 55 19.44 4.76 14.37
N GLY A 56 20.36 3.84 14.11
CA GLY A 56 20.12 2.39 14.08
C GLY A 56 19.88 1.89 12.66
N GLU A 57 19.58 0.60 12.52
CA GLU A 57 19.35 -0.05 11.23
C GLU A 57 18.05 -0.86 11.22
N ILE A 58 17.44 -0.94 10.04
CA ILE A 58 16.33 -1.84 9.75
C ILE A 58 16.72 -2.71 8.57
N LEU A 59 16.77 -4.01 8.79
CA LEU A 59 17.03 -5.00 7.76
C LEU A 59 15.74 -5.74 7.42
N ILE A 60 15.26 -5.56 6.20
CA ILE A 60 14.13 -6.30 5.66
C ILE A 60 14.69 -7.35 4.70
N GLN A 61 14.37 -8.62 4.95
CA GLN A 61 14.79 -9.70 4.06
C GLN A 61 14.34 -9.44 2.62
N SER A 62 15.24 -9.64 1.66
CA SER A 62 14.98 -9.44 0.23
C SER A 62 13.75 -10.24 -0.24
N GLY A 63 12.97 -9.63 -1.15
CA GLY A 63 11.74 -10.20 -1.70
C GLY A 63 10.49 -10.00 -0.85
N LEU A 64 10.57 -9.36 0.33
CA LEU A 64 9.39 -8.99 1.10
C LEU A 64 8.82 -7.65 0.61
N LYS A 65 7.49 -7.60 0.42
CA LYS A 65 6.72 -6.36 0.21
C LYS A 65 6.13 -5.91 1.55
N ILE A 66 6.21 -4.61 1.85
CA ILE A 66 5.61 -4.01 3.04
C ILE A 66 4.30 -3.34 2.64
N GLY A 67 3.19 -3.75 3.27
CA GLY A 67 1.89 -3.07 3.17
C GLY A 67 1.61 -2.27 4.44
N VAL A 68 1.02 -1.08 4.29
CA VAL A 68 0.63 -0.22 5.40
C VAL A 68 -0.84 0.14 5.26
N LEU A 69 -1.62 -0.09 6.31
CA LEU A 69 -2.97 0.45 6.41
C LEU A 69 -2.91 1.81 7.09
N GLY A 70 -3.30 2.86 6.36
CA GLY A 70 -3.38 4.21 6.88
C GLY A 70 -4.54 4.39 7.87
N GLN A 71 -4.54 5.51 8.61
CA GLN A 71 -5.66 5.87 9.49
C GLN A 71 -6.72 6.72 8.79
N ASP A 72 -6.37 7.35 7.67
CA ASP A 72 -7.26 8.23 6.92
C ASP A 72 -8.15 7.41 5.99
N GLN A 73 -9.41 7.24 6.37
CA GLN A 73 -10.42 6.51 5.60
C GLN A 73 -10.97 7.32 4.42
N PHE A 74 -10.66 8.61 4.35
CA PHE A 74 -11.13 9.52 3.30
C PHE A 74 -10.02 9.83 2.28
N ALA A 75 -8.90 9.11 2.32
CA ALA A 75 -7.78 9.32 1.41
C ALA A 75 -8.13 9.06 -0.08
N PHE A 76 -9.20 8.29 -0.33
CA PHE A 76 -9.56 7.79 -1.67
C PHE A 76 -10.97 8.18 -2.13
N GLU A 77 -11.58 9.24 -1.58
CA GLU A 77 -12.97 9.62 -1.85
C GLU A 77 -13.32 9.74 -3.35
N SER A 78 -12.36 10.13 -4.18
CA SER A 78 -12.55 10.29 -5.63
C SER A 78 -12.44 8.99 -6.45
N PHE A 79 -11.94 7.92 -5.84
CA PHE A 79 -11.74 6.62 -6.49
C PHE A 79 -13.04 5.83 -6.48
N SER A 80 -13.22 4.96 -7.48
CA SER A 80 -14.20 3.87 -7.35
C SER A 80 -13.73 2.88 -6.29
N VAL A 81 -14.64 2.06 -5.74
CA VAL A 81 -14.26 1.02 -4.77
C VAL A 81 -13.21 0.08 -5.36
N LYS A 82 -13.39 -0.37 -6.61
CA LYS A 82 -12.40 -1.23 -7.29
C LYS A 82 -11.04 -0.54 -7.46
N ASP A 83 -11.03 0.75 -7.82
CA ASP A 83 -9.79 1.50 -8.02
C ASP A 83 -9.05 1.70 -6.70
N ALA A 84 -9.78 1.92 -5.60
CA ALA A 84 -9.19 2.03 -4.27
C ALA A 84 -8.47 0.73 -3.86
N VAL A 85 -9.06 -0.44 -4.12
CA VAL A 85 -8.40 -1.74 -3.87
C VAL A 85 -7.22 -1.94 -4.82
N LEU A 86 -7.39 -1.65 -6.11
CA LEU A 86 -6.31 -1.78 -7.10
C LEU A 86 -5.12 -0.87 -6.76
N TYR A 87 -5.38 0.32 -6.21
CA TYR A 87 -4.35 1.25 -5.74
C TYR A 87 -3.46 0.66 -4.65
N GLY A 88 -3.92 -0.35 -3.92
CA GLY A 88 -3.10 -1.15 -3.01
C GLY A 88 -1.89 -1.80 -3.72
N ASN A 89 -1.99 -2.07 -5.02
CA ASN A 89 -0.86 -2.30 -5.91
C ASN A 89 -0.70 -1.11 -6.88
N LYS A 90 -0.13 -0.01 -6.36
CA LYS A 90 0.06 1.23 -7.11
C LYS A 90 0.74 1.03 -8.48
N ARG A 91 1.74 0.15 -8.57
CA ARG A 91 2.46 -0.11 -9.82
C ARG A 91 1.54 -0.70 -10.90
N LEU A 92 0.67 -1.64 -10.50
CA LEU A 92 -0.34 -2.19 -11.40
C LEU A 92 -1.43 -1.15 -11.72
N TYR A 93 -1.92 -0.42 -10.72
CA TYR A 93 -2.92 0.63 -10.90
C TYR A 93 -2.47 1.70 -11.91
N ASP A 94 -1.27 2.25 -11.73
CA ASP A 94 -0.71 3.28 -12.60
C ASP A 94 -0.59 2.73 -14.03
N ALA A 95 -0.13 1.49 -14.19
CA ALA A 95 0.03 0.86 -15.51
C ALA A 95 -1.31 0.62 -16.22
N VAL A 96 -2.30 0.06 -15.52
CA VAL A 96 -3.64 -0.17 -16.07
C VAL A 96 -4.30 1.15 -16.46
N ARG A 97 -4.23 2.16 -15.60
CA ARG A 97 -4.86 3.46 -15.84
C ARG A 97 -4.24 4.18 -17.04
N GLU A 98 -2.91 4.22 -17.11
CA GLU A 98 -2.21 4.83 -18.24
C GLU A 98 -2.52 4.11 -19.55
N LYS A 99 -2.52 2.76 -19.52
CA LYS A 99 -2.87 1.94 -20.68
C LYS A 99 -4.28 2.24 -21.19
N THR A 100 -5.26 2.32 -20.30
CA THR A 100 -6.64 2.68 -20.66
C THR A 100 -6.72 4.07 -21.29
N GLN A 101 -6.02 5.06 -20.73
CA GLN A 101 -5.99 6.43 -21.28
C GLN A 101 -5.38 6.49 -22.69
N LEU A 102 -4.29 5.76 -22.94
CA LEU A 102 -3.65 5.69 -24.25
C LEU A 102 -4.57 5.03 -25.29
N TYR A 103 -5.28 3.95 -24.93
CA TYR A 103 -6.26 3.34 -25.81
C TYR A 103 -7.46 4.25 -26.11
N GLU A 104 -7.94 5.00 -25.11
CA GLU A 104 -9.06 5.94 -25.26
C GLU A 104 -8.69 7.17 -26.10
N ALA A 105 -7.45 7.65 -26.02
CA ALA A 105 -6.96 8.75 -26.84
C ALA A 105 -6.98 8.39 -28.35
N GLY A 106 -6.85 7.11 -28.69
CA GLY A 106 -6.93 6.62 -30.07
C GLY A 106 -5.75 7.01 -30.96
N GLU A 107 -4.67 7.52 -30.38
CA GLU A 107 -3.43 7.85 -31.08
C GLU A 107 -2.48 6.65 -31.03
N PHE A 108 -2.10 6.12 -32.19
CA PHE A 108 -1.20 4.96 -32.29
C PHE A 108 0.01 5.30 -33.17
N ASN A 109 1.02 5.90 -32.55
CA ASN A 109 2.33 6.13 -33.17
C ASN A 109 3.38 5.19 -32.55
N ASP A 110 4.60 5.19 -33.08
CA ASP A 110 5.66 4.28 -32.62
C ASP A 110 5.99 4.46 -31.13
N GLU A 111 6.02 5.71 -30.63
CA GLU A 111 6.31 6.02 -29.22
C GLU A 111 5.20 5.50 -28.28
N ILE A 112 3.93 5.69 -28.65
CA ILE A 112 2.78 5.20 -27.87
C ILE A 112 2.74 3.67 -27.88
N ASN A 113 3.02 3.04 -29.01
CA ASN A 113 3.05 1.59 -29.12
C ASN A 113 4.19 0.99 -28.27
N GLU A 114 5.37 1.62 -28.24
CA GLU A 114 6.47 1.24 -27.35
C GLU A 114 6.03 1.35 -25.88
N ARG A 115 5.43 2.49 -25.50
CA ARG A 115 4.93 2.72 -24.15
C ARG A 115 3.87 1.70 -23.72
N LEU A 116 2.91 1.37 -24.60
CA LEU A 116 1.91 0.34 -24.35
C LEU A 116 2.57 -1.03 -24.10
N GLY A 117 3.65 -1.35 -24.82
CA GLY A 117 4.44 -2.55 -24.59
C GLY A 117 5.07 -2.58 -23.19
N GLU A 118 5.68 -1.48 -22.75
CA GLU A 118 6.24 -1.37 -21.39
C GLU A 118 5.17 -1.56 -20.30
N LEU A 119 4.02 -0.90 -20.46
CA LEU A 119 2.90 -1.00 -19.52
C LEU A 119 2.35 -2.42 -19.45
N GLU A 120 2.30 -3.12 -20.58
CA GLU A 120 1.87 -4.51 -20.63
C GLU A 120 2.86 -5.44 -19.90
N MET A 121 4.17 -5.21 -20.03
CA MET A 121 5.17 -5.95 -19.25
C MET A 121 4.97 -5.73 -17.75
N ILE A 122 4.70 -4.48 -17.32
CA ILE A 122 4.41 -4.18 -15.91
C ILE A 122 3.15 -4.92 -15.44
N CYS A 123 2.08 -4.93 -16.25
CA CYS A 123 0.85 -5.65 -15.93
C CYS A 123 1.11 -7.16 -15.77
N ALA A 124 1.85 -7.76 -16.70
CA ALA A 124 2.21 -9.17 -16.67
C ALA A 124 3.14 -9.54 -15.49
N GLU A 125 4.01 -8.62 -15.06
CA GLU A 125 4.86 -8.83 -13.87
C GLU A 125 4.06 -8.79 -12.57
N GLU A 126 3.16 -7.81 -12.42
CA GLU A 126 2.41 -7.60 -11.18
C GLU A 126 1.19 -8.52 -11.05
N ASP A 127 0.55 -8.87 -12.17
CA ASP A 127 -0.55 -9.84 -12.21
C ASP A 127 -0.44 -10.76 -13.45
N PRO A 128 0.44 -11.78 -13.40
CA PRO A 128 0.68 -12.68 -14.54
C PRO A 128 -0.56 -13.43 -15.05
N ALA A 129 -1.60 -13.55 -14.23
CA ALA A 129 -2.84 -14.24 -14.58
C ALA A 129 -3.91 -13.31 -15.17
N TYR A 130 -3.72 -11.98 -15.14
CA TYR A 130 -4.73 -11.00 -15.54
C TYR A 130 -6.09 -11.22 -14.86
N GLU A 131 -6.05 -11.52 -13.56
CA GLU A 131 -7.21 -11.81 -12.72
C GLU A 131 -7.49 -10.71 -11.68
N TYR A 132 -6.77 -9.58 -11.72
CA TYR A 132 -6.87 -8.53 -10.71
C TYR A 132 -8.31 -8.08 -10.48
N GLU A 133 -9.11 -7.86 -11.54
CA GLU A 133 -10.53 -7.50 -11.42
C GLU A 133 -11.31 -8.55 -10.63
N THR A 134 -11.24 -9.82 -11.07
CA THR A 134 -11.93 -10.92 -10.39
C THR A 134 -11.47 -11.10 -8.95
N ARG A 135 -10.19 -10.87 -8.65
CA ARG A 135 -9.66 -10.93 -7.28
C ARG A 135 -10.21 -9.80 -6.42
N ILE A 136 -10.25 -8.58 -6.95
CA ILE A 136 -10.82 -7.41 -6.26
C ILE A 136 -12.28 -7.66 -5.94
N GLU A 137 -13.08 -8.09 -6.91
CA GLU A 137 -14.51 -8.39 -6.71
C GLU A 137 -14.73 -9.47 -5.66
N LYS A 138 -13.91 -10.54 -5.66
CA LYS A 138 -13.98 -11.60 -4.65
C LYS A 138 -13.65 -11.08 -3.24
N ILE A 139 -12.61 -10.25 -3.11
CA ILE A 139 -12.23 -9.64 -1.83
C ILE A 139 -13.37 -8.75 -1.32
N LEU A 140 -13.86 -7.83 -2.14
CA LEU A 140 -14.93 -6.91 -1.78
C LEU A 140 -16.23 -7.64 -1.43
N SER A 141 -16.61 -8.64 -2.23
CA SER A 141 -17.78 -9.48 -1.95
C SER A 141 -17.65 -10.21 -0.62
N SER A 142 -16.46 -10.72 -0.28
CA SER A 142 -16.22 -11.39 1.01
C SER A 142 -16.35 -10.45 2.22
N LEU A 143 -16.23 -9.13 1.99
CA LEU A 143 -16.39 -8.07 2.98
C LEU A 143 -17.82 -7.49 3.01
N GLY A 144 -18.72 -8.00 2.16
CA GLY A 144 -20.11 -7.59 2.05
C GLY A 144 -20.36 -6.39 1.14
N ILE A 145 -19.39 -6.01 0.30
CA ILE A 145 -19.52 -4.91 -0.66
C ILE A 145 -19.86 -5.51 -2.02
N SER A 146 -20.93 -5.04 -2.66
CA SER A 146 -21.43 -5.58 -3.94
C SER A 146 -21.42 -4.59 -5.10
N ASP A 147 -21.19 -3.30 -4.81
CA ASP A 147 -21.22 -2.23 -5.80
C ASP A 147 -19.80 -1.66 -5.94
N PHE A 148 -19.07 -2.16 -6.94
CA PHE A 148 -17.62 -1.96 -7.07
C PHE A 148 -17.26 -0.68 -7.83
N ASP A 149 -18.17 -0.17 -8.65
CA ASP A 149 -17.97 1.04 -9.46
C ASP A 149 -18.40 2.33 -8.74
N LYS A 150 -19.15 2.21 -7.63
CA LYS A 150 -19.45 3.34 -6.76
C LYS A 150 -18.19 4.05 -6.32
N LYS A 151 -18.30 5.36 -6.13
CA LYS A 151 -17.22 6.15 -5.53
C LYS A 151 -17.08 5.82 -4.06
N MET A 152 -15.86 5.87 -3.56
CA MET A 152 -15.57 5.78 -2.13
C MET A 152 -16.33 6.84 -1.32
N SER A 153 -16.64 7.99 -1.91
CA SER A 153 -17.48 9.02 -1.27
C SER A 153 -18.94 8.64 -1.08
N GLU A 154 -19.43 7.66 -1.83
CA GLU A 154 -20.84 7.27 -1.88
C GLU A 154 -21.17 6.03 -1.01
N ILE A 155 -20.15 5.37 -0.46
CA ILE A 155 -20.32 4.22 0.43
C ILE A 155 -20.32 4.65 1.91
N GLU A 156 -20.94 3.81 2.74
CA GLU A 156 -21.01 4.01 4.19
C GLU A 156 -19.62 4.04 4.82
N THR A 157 -19.43 4.87 5.85
CA THR A 157 -18.13 4.98 6.55
C THR A 157 -17.64 3.64 7.10
N SER A 158 -18.55 2.76 7.54
CA SER A 158 -18.21 1.41 8.00
C SER A 158 -17.63 0.52 6.90
N ASP A 159 -18.02 0.75 5.65
CA ASP A 159 -17.48 0.01 4.50
C ASP A 159 -16.18 0.63 4.00
N LYS A 160 -16.00 1.95 4.12
CA LYS A 160 -14.70 2.60 3.84
C LYS A 160 -13.54 2.04 4.67
N PHE A 161 -13.82 1.53 5.87
CA PHE A 161 -12.83 0.86 6.71
C PHE A 161 -12.42 -0.53 6.20
N LYS A 162 -13.27 -1.19 5.41
CA LYS A 162 -13.04 -2.55 4.93
C LYS A 162 -12.26 -2.55 3.61
N VAL A 163 -12.48 -1.52 2.79
CA VAL A 163 -11.77 -1.25 1.53
C VAL A 163 -10.36 -0.79 1.83
#